data_AF-A0A960JIK0-F1
#
_entry.id   AF-A0A960JIK0-F1
#
_cell.length_a   1.000
_cell.length_b   1.000
_cell.length_c   1.000
_cell.angle_alpha   90.00
_cell.angle_beta   90.00
_cell.angle_gamma   90.00
#
_symmetry.space_group_name_H-M   'P 1'
#
loop_
_entity.id
_entity.type
_entity.pdbx_description
1 polymer ?
#
loop_
_entity_poly.entity_id
_entity_poly.type
_entity_poly.pdbx_seq_one_letter_code
_entity_poly.pdbx_strand_id
1 'polypeptide(L)'
;MKRIIALLIGFAIAILIVKFVPMPEILKSPYKGEVVETWETKNTPFRGRVDKHIERGGFIGLLGAYYVFQSESGRNSNQWRQVMEVRHDDPNDIPRDQVRFSGDKVGYFFMGNDYAVTNDAGESWRIFEVRKFSTSEERCVGIKDLQIKADGTGEVIIRTTSKTKNWLKVLETDDFGRNWRNK
;
A
#
# COMPACT_ATOMS: atom_id res chain seq x y z
N MET A 1 28.35 -52.35 8.28
CA MET A 1 28.30 -51.42 9.43
C MET A 1 29.07 -50.11 9.20
N LYS A 2 30.41 -50.12 8.98
CA LYS A 2 31.21 -48.87 8.87
C LYS A 2 30.72 -47.86 7.82
N ARG A 3 30.24 -48.33 6.66
CA ARG A 3 29.71 -47.46 5.58
C ARG A 3 28.39 -46.74 5.94
N ILE A 4 27.53 -47.37 6.74
CA ILE A 4 26.23 -46.80 7.15
C ILE A 4 26.45 -45.68 8.17
N ILE A 5 27.38 -45.87 9.11
CA ILE A 5 27.74 -44.87 10.12
C ILE A 5 28.34 -43.61 9.46
N ALA A 6 29.23 -43.78 8.48
CA ALA A 6 29.82 -42.66 7.73
C ALA A 6 28.76 -41.83 6.97
N LEU A 7 27.76 -42.50 6.35
CA LEU A 7 26.65 -41.82 5.67
C LEU A 7 25.77 -41.02 6.63
N LEU A 8 25.43 -41.58 7.80
CA LEU A 8 24.61 -40.90 8.81
C LEU A 8 25.32 -39.68 9.39
N ILE A 9 26.63 -39.78 9.65
CA ILE A 9 27.44 -38.64 10.12
C ILE A 9 27.51 -37.55 9.04
N GLY A 10 27.76 -37.92 7.78
CA GLY A 10 27.78 -36.96 6.68
C GLY A 10 26.43 -36.24 6.49
N PHE A 11 25.32 -36.96 6.60
CA PHE A 11 23.97 -36.39 6.51
C PHE A 11 23.66 -35.45 7.69
N ALA A 12 24.05 -35.83 8.92
CA ALA A 12 23.89 -34.97 10.09
C ALA A 12 24.71 -33.67 9.97
N ILE A 13 25.95 -33.75 9.45
CA ILE A 13 26.79 -32.57 9.17
C ILE A 13 26.17 -31.69 8.09
N ALA A 14 25.64 -32.28 7.01
CA ALA A 14 24.96 -31.52 5.96
C ALA A 14 23.73 -30.76 6.50
N ILE A 15 22.90 -31.41 7.33
CA ILE A 15 21.76 -30.74 7.99
C ILE A 15 22.25 -29.62 8.91
N LEU A 16 23.33 -29.84 9.65
CA LEU A 16 23.91 -28.82 10.52
C LEU A 16 24.37 -27.61 9.71
N ILE A 17 25.10 -27.82 8.61
CA ILE A 17 25.56 -26.75 7.71
C ILE A 17 24.36 -25.97 7.14
N VAL A 18 23.30 -26.65 6.69
CA VAL A 18 22.08 -25.99 6.19
C VAL A 18 21.41 -25.12 7.26
N LYS A 19 21.50 -25.48 8.55
CA LYS A 19 20.96 -24.67 9.65
C LYS A 19 21.83 -23.47 10.04
N PHE A 20 23.14 -23.53 9.77
CA PHE A 20 24.10 -22.50 10.18
C PHE A 20 24.59 -21.60 9.04
N VAL A 21 24.34 -21.96 7.76
CA VAL A 21 24.56 -21.04 6.65
C VAL A 21 23.41 -20.04 6.64
N PRO A 22 23.66 -18.74 6.91
CA PRO A 22 22.60 -17.74 6.85
C PRO A 22 21.99 -17.76 5.46
N MET A 23 20.67 -17.93 5.40
CA MET A 23 19.93 -17.90 4.14
C MET A 23 20.25 -16.56 3.44
N PRO A 24 20.81 -16.59 2.22
CA PRO A 24 21.07 -15.38 1.45
C PRO A 24 19.82 -14.52 1.41
N GLU A 25 19.95 -13.20 1.58
CA GLU A 25 18.77 -12.32 1.62
C GLU A 25 17.90 -12.47 0.37
N ILE A 26 18.49 -12.81 -0.77
CA ILE A 26 17.81 -13.09 -2.04
C ILE A 26 16.84 -14.29 -2.03
N LEU A 27 16.90 -15.15 -1.00
CA LEU A 27 15.97 -16.26 -0.82
C LEU A 27 14.86 -15.95 0.19
N LYS A 28 14.98 -14.83 0.93
CA LYS A 28 13.93 -14.39 1.85
C LYS A 28 12.78 -13.80 1.04
N SER A 29 11.54 -13.98 1.50
CA SER A 29 10.39 -13.26 0.94
C SER A 29 10.61 -11.75 1.04
N PRO A 30 10.12 -10.95 0.07
CA PRO A 30 10.19 -9.49 0.13
C PRO A 30 9.60 -8.94 1.43
N TYR A 31 10.26 -7.94 2.02
CA TYR A 31 9.82 -7.28 3.25
C TYR A 31 10.20 -5.79 3.25
N LYS A 32 9.47 -5.02 4.07
CA LYS A 32 9.68 -3.58 4.24
C LYS A 32 11.01 -3.30 4.96
N GLY A 33 11.91 -2.57 4.28
CA GLY A 33 13.19 -2.12 4.81
C GLY A 33 13.14 -0.75 5.49
N GLU A 34 14.27 -0.06 5.47
CA GLU A 34 14.42 1.28 6.01
C GLU A 34 13.69 2.35 5.18
N VAL A 35 13.35 3.46 5.85
CA VAL A 35 12.82 4.65 5.19
C VAL A 35 13.94 5.31 4.38
N VAL A 36 13.66 5.58 3.10
CA VAL A 36 14.59 6.27 2.18
C VAL A 36 14.10 7.66 1.78
N GLU A 37 12.81 7.93 1.91
CA GLU A 37 12.21 9.24 1.66
C GLU A 37 10.99 9.43 2.57
N THR A 38 10.80 10.64 3.08
CA THR A 38 9.61 11.04 3.85
C THR A 38 9.07 12.33 3.26
N TRP A 39 7.76 12.40 3.07
CA TRP A 39 7.06 13.62 2.70
C TRP A 39 5.85 13.85 3.59
N GLU A 40 5.66 15.10 4.01
CA GLU A 40 4.58 15.52 4.91
C GLU A 40 3.76 16.66 4.30
N THR A 41 2.48 16.67 4.63
CA THR A 41 1.55 17.76 4.33
C THR A 41 0.58 17.96 5.47
N LYS A 42 -0.01 19.15 5.58
CA LYS A 42 -0.86 19.53 6.71
C LYS A 42 -2.16 20.18 6.26
N ASN A 43 -3.22 19.92 7.01
CA ASN A 43 -4.50 20.59 6.92
C ASN A 43 -5.06 20.73 8.34
N THR A 44 -4.99 21.94 8.92
CA THR A 44 -5.45 22.15 10.30
C THR A 44 -6.90 21.64 10.43
N PRO A 45 -7.17 20.65 11.30
CA PRO A 45 -6.38 20.26 12.47
C PRO A 45 -5.46 19.03 12.32
N PHE A 46 -5.41 18.30 11.20
CA PHE A 46 -4.65 17.05 11.06
C PHE A 46 -3.54 17.06 9.99
N ARG A 47 -2.62 16.10 10.07
CA ARG A 47 -1.46 15.99 9.15
C ARG A 47 -1.44 14.64 8.45
N GLY A 48 -0.93 14.65 7.22
CA GLY A 48 -0.64 13.44 6.44
C GLY A 48 0.86 13.31 6.20
N ARG A 49 1.35 12.07 6.21
CA ARG A 49 2.75 11.73 5.89
C ARG A 49 2.79 10.49 5.02
N VAL A 50 3.76 10.43 4.13
CA VAL A 50 4.11 9.22 3.38
C VAL A 50 5.58 8.93 3.60
N ASP A 51 5.88 7.72 4.07
CA ASP A 51 7.24 7.20 4.14
C ASP A 51 7.43 6.18 3.00
N LYS A 52 8.45 6.38 2.16
CA LYS A 52 8.91 5.41 1.17
C LYS A 52 9.99 4.56 1.81
N HIS A 53 9.78 3.26 1.83
CA HIS A 53 10.74 2.27 2.29
C HIS A 53 11.28 1.46 1.14
N ILE A 54 12.58 1.18 1.15
CA ILE A 54 13.16 0.23 0.20
C ILE A 54 12.67 -1.19 0.52
N GLU A 55 12.36 -1.96 -0.51
CA GLU A 55 12.11 -3.40 -0.35
C GLU A 55 13.43 -4.15 -0.10
N ARG A 56 13.42 -5.06 0.86
CA ARG A 56 14.53 -5.97 1.17
C ARG A 56 14.09 -7.40 0.93
N GLY A 57 15.04 -8.30 0.65
CA GLY A 57 14.74 -9.67 0.24
C GLY A 57 14.23 -9.78 -1.20
N GLY A 58 13.75 -10.97 -1.58
CA GLY A 58 13.22 -11.24 -2.92
C GLY A 58 14.24 -11.83 -3.90
N PHE A 59 13.73 -12.58 -4.89
CA PHE A 59 14.54 -13.29 -5.86
C PHE A 59 14.94 -12.38 -7.02
N ILE A 60 16.25 -12.21 -7.23
CA ILE A 60 16.89 -11.58 -8.40
C ILE A 60 16.43 -10.11 -8.64
N GLY A 61 17.02 -9.16 -7.91
CA GLY A 61 17.26 -7.78 -8.36
C GLY A 61 16.05 -6.87 -8.63
N LEU A 62 14.82 -7.37 -8.56
CA LEU A 62 13.60 -6.59 -8.66
C LEU A 62 13.27 -6.02 -7.27
N LEU A 63 13.85 -4.87 -6.96
CA LEU A 63 13.59 -4.17 -5.70
C LEU A 63 12.38 -3.26 -5.87
N GLY A 64 11.27 -3.64 -5.24
CA GLY A 64 10.11 -2.76 -5.08
C GLY A 64 10.33 -1.65 -4.05
N ALA A 65 9.23 -0.99 -3.68
CA ALA A 65 9.16 -0.08 -2.55
C ALA A 65 7.85 -0.29 -1.78
N TYR A 66 7.88 0.00 -0.49
CA TYR A 66 6.69 0.09 0.34
C TYR A 66 6.41 1.56 0.64
N TYR A 67 5.16 1.99 0.47
CA TYR A 67 4.70 3.34 0.78
C TYR A 67 3.78 3.24 1.98
N VAL A 68 4.18 3.85 3.09
CA VAL A 68 3.45 3.84 4.35
C VAL A 68 2.79 5.21 4.52
N PHE A 69 1.47 5.23 4.37
CA PHE A 69 0.66 6.43 4.59
C PHE A 69 0.29 6.53 6.06
N GLN A 70 0.48 7.71 6.63
CA GLN A 70 0.29 7.96 8.05
C GLN A 70 -0.50 9.24 8.27
N SER A 71 -1.18 9.29 9.41
CA SER A 71 -1.93 10.46 9.84
C SER A 71 -1.64 10.78 11.29
N GLU A 72 -1.76 12.05 11.62
CA GLU A 72 -1.70 12.57 12.98
C GLU A 72 -2.93 13.46 13.21
N SER A 73 -3.76 13.13 14.20
CA SER A 73 -4.97 13.88 14.53
C SER A 73 -4.68 15.09 15.44
N GLY A 74 -5.49 16.12 15.28
CA GLY A 74 -5.25 17.48 15.77
C GLY A 74 -5.51 17.77 17.24
N ARG A 75 -5.07 16.92 18.16
CA ARG A 75 -5.10 17.21 19.60
C ARG A 75 -3.74 17.01 20.23
N ASN A 76 -2.78 17.87 19.88
CA ASN A 76 -1.45 17.91 20.50
C ASN A 76 -0.70 16.56 20.53
N SER A 77 -1.12 15.58 19.71
CA SER A 77 -0.50 14.26 19.70
C SER A 77 0.57 14.24 18.63
N ASN A 78 1.85 14.38 18.99
CA ASN A 78 2.99 14.12 18.08
C ASN A 78 3.13 12.62 17.74
N GLN A 79 2.01 11.90 17.61
CA GLN A 79 1.91 10.46 17.42
C GLN A 79 1.36 10.18 16.03
N TRP A 80 2.26 9.81 15.12
CA TRP A 80 1.91 9.32 13.79
C TRP A 80 1.32 7.92 13.88
N ARG A 81 0.15 7.72 13.30
CA ARG A 81 -0.50 6.41 13.16
C ARG A 81 -0.42 5.95 11.71
N GLN A 82 -0.02 4.71 11.50
CA GLN A 82 -0.10 4.09 10.17
C GLN A 82 -1.57 3.92 9.77
N VAL A 83 -1.91 4.42 8.59
CA VAL A 83 -3.25 4.35 8.00
C VAL A 83 -3.31 3.24 6.97
N MET A 84 -2.37 3.22 6.02
CA MET A 84 -2.35 2.28 4.91
C MET A 84 -0.91 2.00 4.49
N GLU A 85 -0.64 0.81 3.96
CA GLU A 85 0.66 0.43 3.41
C GLU A 85 0.44 -0.22 2.05
N VAL A 86 1.19 0.24 1.05
CA VAL A 86 1.12 -0.27 -0.33
C VAL A 86 2.50 -0.67 -0.80
N ARG A 87 2.64 -1.90 -1.28
CA ARG A 87 3.84 -2.39 -1.95
C ARG A 87 3.71 -2.11 -3.45
N HIS A 88 4.75 -1.57 -4.07
CA HIS A 88 4.83 -1.35 -5.51
C HIS A 88 6.12 -2.00 -6.06
N ASP A 89 6.01 -2.70 -7.19
CA ASP A 89 7.19 -3.36 -7.80
C ASP A 89 8.14 -2.33 -8.44
N ASP A 90 7.61 -1.21 -8.94
CA ASP A 90 8.41 -0.09 -9.46
C ASP A 90 8.57 1.03 -8.40
N PRO A 91 9.78 1.32 -7.91
CA PRO A 91 10.02 2.29 -6.83
C PRO A 91 10.01 3.76 -7.32
N ASN A 92 8.84 4.27 -7.69
CA ASN A 92 8.62 5.68 -8.06
C ASN A 92 8.82 6.67 -6.89
N ASP A 93 8.93 7.97 -7.19
CA ASP A 93 8.93 9.00 -6.14
C ASP A 93 7.60 9.02 -5.35
N ILE A 94 7.60 9.57 -4.14
CA ILE A 94 6.38 9.69 -3.34
C ILE A 94 5.31 10.46 -4.14
N PRO A 95 4.13 9.89 -4.39
CA PRO A 95 3.07 10.54 -5.15
C PRO A 95 2.35 11.58 -4.28
N ARG A 96 2.88 12.81 -4.24
CA ARG A 96 2.41 13.89 -3.34
C ARG A 96 0.95 14.29 -3.59
N ASP A 97 0.46 14.10 -4.82
CA ASP A 97 -0.92 14.38 -5.22
C ASP A 97 -1.93 13.31 -4.74
N GLN A 98 -1.44 12.21 -4.15
CA GLN A 98 -2.26 11.12 -3.61
C GLN A 98 -2.65 11.31 -2.14
N VAL A 99 -2.24 12.42 -1.53
CA VAL A 99 -2.67 12.85 -0.21
C VAL A 99 -3.41 14.16 -0.34
N ARG A 100 -4.73 14.14 -0.09
CA ARG A 100 -5.60 15.29 -0.32
C ARG A 100 -6.51 15.56 0.86
N PHE A 101 -6.86 16.82 1.01
CA PHE A 101 -7.80 17.32 1.99
C PHE A 101 -8.93 18.05 1.28
N SER A 102 -10.14 17.92 1.78
CA SER A 102 -11.32 18.56 1.18
C SER A 102 -12.15 19.34 2.19
N GLY A 103 -11.55 19.63 3.35
CA GLY A 103 -12.06 20.46 4.44
C GLY A 103 -11.35 20.08 5.74
N ASP A 104 -11.72 20.71 6.85
CA ASP A 104 -11.07 20.50 8.16
C ASP A 104 -11.23 19.08 8.70
N LYS A 105 -12.27 18.35 8.27
CA LYS A 105 -12.56 17.00 8.76
C LYS A 105 -12.28 15.89 7.75
N VAL A 106 -12.16 16.25 6.47
CA VAL A 106 -12.18 15.28 5.38
C VAL A 106 -10.83 15.26 4.69
N GLY A 107 -10.21 14.09 4.71
CA GLY A 107 -8.95 13.82 4.01
C GLY A 107 -8.93 12.40 3.49
N TYR A 108 -8.13 12.17 2.47
CA TYR A 108 -8.00 10.85 1.87
C TYR A 108 -6.61 10.62 1.29
N PHE A 109 -6.21 9.35 1.32
CA PHE A 109 -5.00 8.81 0.73
C PHE A 109 -5.40 7.79 -0.33
N PHE A 110 -4.68 7.66 -1.43
CA PHE A 110 -4.94 6.59 -2.40
C PHE A 110 -3.69 6.17 -3.16
N MET A 111 -3.43 4.88 -3.29
CA MET A 111 -2.30 4.38 -4.08
C MET A 111 -2.57 2.96 -4.55
N GLY A 112 -2.20 2.65 -5.79
CA GLY A 112 -2.45 1.33 -6.35
C GLY A 112 -3.96 1.04 -6.40
N ASN A 113 -4.41 -0.03 -5.75
CA ASN A 113 -5.83 -0.39 -5.66
C ASN A 113 -6.50 0.06 -4.36
N ASP A 114 -5.77 0.68 -3.45
CA ASP A 114 -6.24 0.98 -2.12
C ASP A 114 -6.41 2.48 -1.91
N TYR A 115 -7.41 2.85 -1.13
CA TYR A 115 -7.56 4.22 -0.64
C TYR A 115 -8.11 4.21 0.78
N ALA A 116 -7.81 5.28 1.51
CA ALA A 116 -8.27 5.49 2.86
C ALA A 116 -8.93 6.87 2.98
N VAL A 117 -10.02 6.96 3.74
CA VAL A 117 -10.79 8.19 3.93
C VAL A 117 -11.03 8.42 5.42
N THR A 118 -10.82 9.65 5.87
CA THR A 118 -11.28 10.16 7.16
C THR A 118 -12.36 11.22 6.94
N ASN A 119 -13.35 11.25 7.84
CA ASN A 119 -14.35 12.31 7.92
C ASN A 119 -14.45 12.90 9.33
N ASP A 120 -13.45 12.65 10.17
CA ASP A 120 -13.35 13.07 11.57
C ASP A 120 -11.95 13.64 11.90
N ALA A 121 -11.33 14.30 10.91
CA ALA A 121 -10.03 14.95 11.06
C ALA A 121 -8.89 14.01 11.47
N GLY A 122 -8.87 12.83 10.86
CA GLY A 122 -7.81 11.85 11.03
C GLY A 122 -7.86 11.05 12.33
N GLU A 123 -8.93 11.20 13.13
CA GLU A 123 -9.14 10.38 14.34
C GLU A 123 -9.40 8.92 13.99
N SER A 124 -10.20 8.68 12.94
CA SER A 124 -10.41 7.37 12.35
C SER A 124 -10.28 7.39 10.83
N TRP A 125 -9.86 6.25 10.28
CA TRP A 125 -9.67 6.03 8.85
C TRP A 125 -10.39 4.76 8.42
N ARG A 126 -11.08 4.83 7.28
CA ARG A 126 -11.66 3.66 6.61
C ARG A 126 -10.85 3.36 5.36
N ILE A 127 -10.44 2.11 5.21
CA ILE A 127 -9.63 1.64 4.07
C ILE A 127 -10.54 0.83 3.15
N PHE A 128 -10.36 1.03 1.85
CA PHE A 128 -11.15 0.42 0.79
C PHE A 128 -10.25 -0.04 -0.35
N GLU A 129 -10.70 -1.05 -1.08
CA GLU A 129 -9.99 -1.61 -2.24
C GLU A 129 -10.89 -1.47 -3.48
N VAL A 130 -10.44 -0.71 -4.48
CA VAL A 130 -11.25 -0.44 -5.69
C VAL A 130 -11.40 -1.66 -6.60
N ARG A 131 -10.52 -2.66 -6.46
CA ARG A 131 -10.59 -3.91 -7.22
C ARG A 131 -11.91 -4.65 -7.02
N LYS A 132 -12.57 -4.43 -5.87
CA LYS A 132 -13.90 -4.99 -5.57
C LYS A 132 -15.01 -4.46 -6.47
N PHE A 133 -14.77 -3.35 -7.18
CA PHE A 133 -15.72 -2.75 -8.12
C PHE A 133 -15.45 -3.15 -9.59
N SER A 134 -14.41 -3.95 -9.86
CA SER A 134 -14.18 -4.52 -11.21
C SER A 134 -15.04 -5.76 -11.43
N THR A 135 -15.57 -5.93 -12.65
CA THR A 135 -16.24 -7.19 -13.02
C THR A 135 -15.22 -8.30 -13.27
N SER A 136 -15.67 -9.55 -13.42
CA SER A 136 -14.80 -10.67 -13.78
C SER A 136 -14.16 -10.53 -15.17
N GLU A 137 -14.70 -9.66 -16.02
CA GLU A 137 -14.18 -9.37 -17.36
C GLU A 137 -13.16 -8.23 -17.37
N GLU A 138 -13.03 -7.51 -16.25
CA GLU A 138 -12.15 -6.37 -16.07
C GLU A 138 -11.02 -6.73 -15.10
N ARG A 139 -9.78 -6.39 -15.45
CA ARG A 139 -8.68 -6.39 -14.46
C ARG A 139 -8.46 -4.96 -13.97
N CYS A 140 -8.59 -4.75 -12.65
CA CYS A 140 -8.18 -3.50 -12.02
C CYS A 140 -6.67 -3.34 -12.11
N VAL A 141 -6.22 -2.23 -12.68
CA VAL A 141 -4.80 -1.83 -12.72
C VAL A 141 -4.48 -0.92 -11.54
N GLY A 142 -5.41 -0.04 -11.16
CA GLY A 142 -5.27 0.86 -10.02
C GLY A 142 -6.10 2.13 -10.17
N ILE A 143 -6.09 2.95 -9.13
CA ILE A 143 -6.72 4.27 -9.09
C ILE A 143 -5.88 5.23 -9.94
N LYS A 144 -6.51 5.86 -10.92
CA LYS A 144 -5.94 6.98 -11.68
C LYS A 144 -6.08 8.29 -10.92
N ASP A 145 -7.27 8.55 -10.38
CA ASP A 145 -7.59 9.74 -9.61
C ASP A 145 -8.73 9.44 -8.63
N LEU A 146 -8.74 10.14 -7.51
CA LEU A 146 -9.79 10.07 -6.48
C LEU A 146 -10.07 11.48 -5.98
N GLN A 147 -11.34 11.86 -5.93
CA GLN A 147 -11.79 13.13 -5.40
C GLN A 147 -12.99 12.91 -4.49
N ILE A 148 -12.88 13.26 -3.21
CA ILE A 148 -13.97 13.19 -2.24
C ILE A 148 -14.16 14.58 -1.63
N LYS A 149 -15.35 15.15 -1.73
CA LYS A 149 -15.70 16.47 -1.20
C LYS A 149 -16.07 16.39 0.28
N ALA A 150 -16.13 17.55 0.93
CA ALA A 150 -16.54 17.67 2.34
C ALA A 150 -17.93 17.10 2.65
N ASP A 151 -18.85 17.16 1.68
CA ASP A 151 -20.23 16.70 1.81
C ASP A 151 -20.40 15.18 1.66
N GLY A 152 -19.31 14.45 1.39
CA GLY A 152 -19.30 13.01 1.18
C GLY A 152 -19.47 12.59 -0.27
N THR A 153 -19.78 13.52 -1.17
CA THR A 153 -19.84 13.22 -2.61
C THR A 153 -18.44 13.09 -3.20
N GLY A 154 -18.27 12.25 -4.20
CA GLY A 154 -16.96 12.04 -4.81
C GLY A 154 -16.98 11.23 -6.08
N GLU A 155 -15.83 11.17 -6.72
CA GLU A 155 -15.57 10.40 -7.92
C GLU A 155 -14.25 9.64 -7.77
N VAL A 156 -14.20 8.41 -8.28
CA VAL A 156 -12.97 7.65 -8.47
C VAL A 156 -12.86 7.22 -9.93
N ILE A 157 -11.68 7.46 -10.51
CA ILE A 157 -11.33 7.02 -11.85
C ILE A 157 -10.38 5.84 -11.71
N ILE A 158 -10.82 4.66 -12.13
CA ILE A 158 -10.06 3.42 -12.05
C ILE A 158 -9.52 3.07 -13.43
N ARG A 159 -8.23 2.77 -13.51
CA ARG A 159 -7.64 2.14 -14.70
C ARG A 159 -8.02 0.67 -14.70
N THR A 160 -8.64 0.22 -15.78
CA THR A 160 -8.98 -1.19 -16.00
C THR A 160 -8.34 -1.67 -17.30
N THR A 161 -8.08 -2.97 -17.40
CA THR A 161 -7.95 -3.61 -18.71
C THR A 161 -9.28 -4.31 -19.00
N SER A 162 -9.96 -3.90 -20.05
CA SER A 162 -11.20 -4.51 -20.53
C SER A 162 -11.02 -4.96 -21.98
N LYS A 163 -11.81 -5.97 -22.39
CA LYS A 163 -11.95 -6.32 -23.81
C LYS A 163 -12.65 -5.20 -24.60
N THR A 164 -13.53 -4.45 -23.93
CA THR A 164 -14.12 -3.24 -24.48
C THR A 164 -13.07 -2.14 -24.38
N LYS A 165 -12.83 -1.37 -25.45
CA LYS A 165 -11.72 -0.41 -25.58
C LYS A 165 -11.67 0.73 -24.54
N ASN A 166 -12.53 0.71 -23.52
CA ASN A 166 -12.50 1.70 -22.45
C ASN A 166 -11.59 1.21 -21.30
N TRP A 167 -10.49 1.94 -21.09
CA TRP A 167 -9.49 1.66 -20.06
C TRP A 167 -9.76 2.39 -18.75
N LEU A 168 -10.82 3.20 -18.71
CA LEU A 168 -11.17 4.04 -17.56
C LEU A 168 -12.61 3.73 -17.13
N LYS A 169 -12.76 3.36 -15.86
CA LYS A 169 -14.05 3.21 -15.19
C LYS A 169 -14.21 4.37 -14.23
N VAL A 170 -15.32 5.10 -14.36
CA VAL A 170 -15.64 6.24 -13.49
C VAL A 170 -16.77 5.82 -12.57
N LEU A 171 -16.54 5.93 -11.27
CA LEU A 171 -17.54 5.65 -10.25
C LEU A 171 -17.79 6.91 -9.42
N GLU A 172 -19.01 7.07 -8.93
CA GLU A 172 -19.40 8.13 -8.02
C GLU A 172 -19.89 7.58 -6.66
N THR A 173 -19.77 8.41 -5.63
CA THR A 173 -20.20 8.14 -4.26
C THR A 173 -20.91 9.37 -3.69
N ASP A 174 -21.78 9.16 -2.71
CA ASP A 174 -22.43 10.18 -1.88
C ASP A 174 -22.22 9.91 -0.37
N ASP A 175 -21.33 8.98 -0.01
CA ASP A 175 -21.14 8.51 1.36
C ASP A 175 -19.68 8.32 1.76
N PHE A 176 -18.79 9.19 1.25
CA PHE A 176 -17.35 9.17 1.49
C PHE A 176 -16.67 7.89 0.96
N GLY A 177 -17.20 7.33 -0.14
CA GLY A 177 -16.63 6.16 -0.80
C GLY A 177 -16.99 4.83 -0.15
N ARG A 178 -17.96 4.78 0.77
CA ARG A 178 -18.40 3.49 1.33
C ARG A 178 -19.14 2.67 0.27
N ASN A 179 -19.94 3.34 -0.55
CA ASN A 179 -20.62 2.78 -1.69
C ASN A 179 -20.22 3.54 -2.95
N TRP A 180 -20.03 2.80 -4.03
CA TRP A 180 -19.71 3.32 -5.36
C TRP A 180 -20.72 2.80 -6.37
N ARG A 181 -21.10 3.66 -7.32
CA ARG A 181 -21.97 3.33 -8.45
C ARG A 181 -21.34 3.85 -9.74
N ASN A 182 -21.65 3.20 -10.85
CA ASN A 182 -21.20 3.69 -12.16
C ASN A 182 -21.81 5.07 -12.41
N LYS A 183 -20.98 5.98 -12.91
CA LYS A 183 -21.41 7.30 -13.36
C LYS A 183 -21.96 7.23 -14.79
#